data_AF-A0A4R0MK80-F1
#
_entry.id   AF-A0A4R0MK80-F1
#
_cell.length_a   1.000
_cell.length_b   1.000
_cell.length_c   1.000
_cell.angle_alpha   90.00
_cell.angle_beta   90.00
_cell.angle_gamma   90.00
#
_symmetry.space_group_name_H-M   'P 1'
#
loop_
_entity.id
_entity.type
_entity.pdbx_description
1 polymer ?
#
loop_
_entity_poly.entity_id
_entity_poly.type
_entity_poly.pdbx_seq_one_letter_code
_entity_poly.pdbx_strand_id
1 'polypeptide(L)'
;MKYIAILAFTTLLHLASFTITLAQSAPSFGASQSFAVLGASTVTSTGPTVITGNVGVSPGTAVTGFPPATIKEGAIFGGATSLAGPAHDDAVEIFKNLSSQSVPTGNDLTGKVLGKTSGATTLKPGVYSFSSSAQLNDTLTLDDEGDPNAVFIFKIGSTLTTASYSKVVMKSGGKGPNVFWQIGSSATIGTYTTFLGNIIASASITMTTGATTTGRLFAINAAVTMDNNTAFASSLEAKDKDKDGIPDLLDDYPDDANKAFNNYSSITGGSTVAFEDLWPSKGDFDMNDLVMSYNYTIVTNANNIVVQVLGNFTLRAAGGTLSNGFAVEFPIPRASVRSLEGATLEAGQTNAVVVLFTDMQKEMPNGNTEPGKPQSNPKSYNIKFDVLKGPLFEDFGTDYNPFIFYMSATSRREVHLMDKPPSQLADQTLFGQSNDDTDVAAGRFYVTKTGLPYAISIPTSSFQYPIENKDVTQTYLHFAEWANSGGKLFIDWFSNTDNSYRNPLLIYTK
;
A
#
# COMPACT_ATOMS: atom_id res chain seq x y z
N MET A 1 55.38 2.37 61.33
CA MET A 1 55.28 2.32 59.85
C MET A 1 53.83 2.10 59.46
N LYS A 2 53.18 3.09 58.87
CA LYS A 2 51.93 2.93 58.10
C LYS A 2 52.04 3.86 56.90
N TYR A 3 52.14 3.28 55.71
CA TYR A 3 52.19 3.98 54.43
C TYR A 3 50.79 4.45 54.04
N ILE A 4 50.66 5.72 53.64
CA ILE A 4 49.48 6.28 52.99
C ILE A 4 49.81 6.37 51.49
N ALA A 5 49.04 5.64 50.67
CA ALA A 5 49.11 5.72 49.22
C ALA A 5 48.20 6.85 48.72
N ILE A 6 48.77 7.76 47.91
CA ILE A 6 48.03 8.82 47.21
C ILE A 6 47.80 8.34 45.77
N LEU A 7 46.54 8.20 45.37
CA LEU A 7 46.13 7.90 44.00
C LEU A 7 45.92 9.23 43.25
N ALA A 8 46.69 9.47 42.19
CA ALA A 8 46.50 10.61 41.28
C ALA A 8 45.59 10.19 40.11
N PHE A 9 44.51 10.92 39.87
CA PHE A 9 43.62 10.74 38.73
C PHE A 9 43.96 11.79 37.66
N THR A 10 44.44 11.35 36.49
CA THR A 10 44.62 12.20 35.30
C THR A 10 43.40 12.09 34.40
N THR A 11 42.67 13.18 34.22
CA THR A 11 41.54 13.28 33.28
C THR A 11 42.03 13.67 31.88
N LEU A 12 41.77 12.80 30.89
CA LEU A 12 42.06 13.02 29.47
C LEU A 12 40.88 13.78 28.83
N LEU A 13 41.10 15.03 28.40
CA LEU A 13 40.11 15.83 27.67
C LEU A 13 40.06 15.39 26.20
N HIS A 14 38.97 14.75 25.76
CA HIS A 14 38.70 14.53 24.33
C HIS A 14 38.06 15.80 23.75
N LEU A 15 38.76 16.47 22.82
CA LEU A 15 38.13 17.45 21.94
C LEU A 15 37.26 16.70 20.93
N ALA A 16 35.94 16.78 21.09
CA ALA A 16 35.00 16.39 20.06
C ALA A 16 35.02 17.43 18.94
N SER A 17 35.42 17.02 17.74
CA SER A 17 35.30 17.83 16.53
C SER A 17 33.82 17.99 16.19
N PHE A 18 33.27 19.18 16.37
CA PHE A 18 31.92 19.51 15.88
C PHE A 18 31.98 19.74 14.37
N THR A 19 31.45 18.79 13.59
CA THR A 19 31.07 19.03 12.20
C THR A 19 29.77 19.84 12.19
N ILE A 20 29.83 21.07 11.69
CA ILE A 20 28.64 21.88 11.40
C ILE A 20 27.95 21.25 10.20
N THR A 21 26.87 20.49 10.42
CA THR A 21 25.96 20.08 9.35
C THR A 21 25.07 21.26 8.99
N LEU A 22 25.24 21.83 7.80
CA LEU A 22 24.28 22.79 7.26
C LEU A 22 22.96 22.06 7.06
N ALA A 23 21.90 22.50 7.73
CA ALA A 23 20.55 22.00 7.49
C ALA A 23 20.12 22.38 6.07
N GLN A 24 19.65 21.39 5.32
CA GLN A 24 18.96 21.56 4.05
C GLN A 24 17.73 22.47 4.22
N SER A 25 17.58 23.48 3.35
CA SER A 25 16.47 24.42 3.41
C SER A 25 15.54 24.23 2.21
N ALA A 26 14.26 24.00 2.45
CA ALA A 26 13.25 24.06 1.39
C ALA A 26 13.17 25.51 0.85
N PRO A 27 13.25 25.72 -0.48
CA PRO A 27 13.06 27.05 -1.06
C PRO A 27 11.61 27.51 -0.91
N SER A 28 11.40 28.82 -0.75
CA SER A 28 10.07 29.43 -0.82
C SER A 28 9.52 29.35 -2.25
N PHE A 29 8.21 29.13 -2.37
CA PHE A 29 7.54 29.13 -3.67
C PHE A 29 7.16 30.52 -4.18
N GLY A 30 7.15 31.55 -3.33
CA GLY A 30 6.74 32.90 -3.74
C GLY A 30 5.37 32.94 -4.45
N ALA A 31 5.27 33.71 -5.53
CA ALA A 31 4.11 33.78 -6.40
C ALA A 31 3.74 32.44 -7.07
N SER A 32 4.71 31.54 -7.25
CA SER A 32 4.46 30.20 -7.81
C SER A 32 3.69 29.28 -6.86
N GLN A 33 3.51 29.67 -5.58
CA GLN A 33 2.88 28.82 -4.57
C GLN A 33 1.48 28.31 -4.95
N SER A 34 0.72 29.10 -5.70
CA SER A 34 -0.65 28.80 -6.10
C SER A 34 -0.75 27.95 -7.37
N PHE A 35 0.36 27.74 -8.08
CA PHE A 35 0.39 27.01 -9.35
C PHE A 35 0.69 25.53 -9.11
N ALA A 36 -0.18 24.67 -9.66
CA ALA A 36 0.04 23.23 -9.72
C ALA A 36 0.88 22.88 -10.94
N VAL A 37 0.63 23.58 -12.05
CA VAL A 37 1.28 23.36 -13.34
C VAL A 37 1.71 24.70 -13.93
N LEU A 38 2.97 24.78 -14.34
CA LEU A 38 3.55 25.95 -14.98
C LEU A 38 4.45 25.51 -16.13
N GLY A 39 4.17 25.98 -17.35
CA GLY A 39 5.02 25.76 -18.52
C GLY A 39 5.56 27.08 -19.09
N ALA A 40 6.71 27.05 -19.73
CA ALA A 40 7.27 28.25 -20.34
C ALA A 40 6.65 28.56 -21.72
N SER A 41 6.55 27.52 -22.56
CA SER A 41 6.03 27.64 -23.92
C SER A 41 4.53 27.35 -23.99
N THR A 42 4.10 26.21 -23.47
CA THR A 42 2.71 25.74 -23.50
C THR A 42 2.40 24.82 -22.31
N VAL A 43 1.13 24.72 -21.93
CA VAL A 43 0.59 23.62 -21.13
C VAL A 43 -0.49 22.92 -21.93
N THR A 44 -0.37 21.61 -22.11
CA THR A 44 -1.30 20.80 -22.92
C THR A 44 -1.79 19.60 -22.13
N SER A 45 -3.09 19.33 -22.21
CA SER A 45 -3.68 18.09 -21.70
C SER A 45 -4.43 17.32 -22.79
N THR A 46 -4.33 16.00 -22.77
CA THR A 46 -5.19 15.08 -23.52
C THR A 46 -6.10 14.34 -22.54
N GLY A 47 -7.39 14.24 -22.87
CA GLY A 47 -8.39 13.54 -22.04
C GLY A 47 -8.66 14.17 -20.65
N PRO A 48 -9.46 13.49 -19.80
CA PRO A 48 -10.00 14.05 -18.54
C PRO A 48 -8.96 14.18 -17.40
N THR A 49 -7.92 14.98 -17.61
CA THR A 49 -7.01 15.38 -16.52
C THR A 49 -7.74 16.24 -15.49
N VAL A 50 -7.40 16.06 -14.21
CA VAL A 50 -7.88 16.90 -13.09
C VAL A 50 -6.70 17.60 -12.44
N ILE A 51 -6.71 18.94 -12.46
CA ILE A 51 -5.70 19.76 -11.80
C ILE A 51 -6.34 20.48 -10.63
N THR A 52 -5.71 20.44 -9.47
CA THR A 52 -6.11 21.27 -8.32
C THR A 52 -5.07 22.35 -8.09
N GLY A 53 -5.46 23.61 -8.24
CA GLY A 53 -4.59 24.78 -8.23
C GLY A 53 -4.46 25.44 -9.61
N ASN A 54 -3.70 26.53 -9.68
CA ASN A 54 -3.58 27.32 -10.90
C ASN A 54 -2.76 26.59 -11.98
N VAL A 55 -3.14 26.85 -13.24
CA VAL A 55 -2.41 26.41 -14.43
C VAL A 55 -1.88 27.64 -15.14
N GLY A 56 -0.56 27.69 -15.34
CA GLY A 56 0.11 28.86 -15.88
C GLY A 56 0.94 28.57 -17.11
N VAL A 57 1.04 29.55 -18.01
CA VAL A 57 2.08 29.60 -19.03
C VAL A 57 2.70 31.00 -19.06
N SER A 58 4.03 31.08 -19.02
CA SER A 58 4.78 32.33 -19.19
C SER A 58 6.22 32.04 -19.63
N PRO A 59 6.78 32.75 -20.63
CA PRO A 59 6.21 33.90 -21.32
C PRO A 59 5.18 33.54 -22.41
N GLY A 60 5.05 32.25 -22.74
CA GLY A 60 4.01 31.77 -23.65
C GLY A 60 2.60 32.04 -23.12
N THR A 61 1.60 31.81 -23.96
CA THR A 61 0.20 32.14 -23.62
C THR A 61 -0.77 30.97 -23.80
N ALA A 62 -0.31 29.85 -24.38
CA ALA A 62 -1.20 28.79 -24.82
C ALA A 62 -1.37 27.69 -23.77
N VAL A 63 -2.58 27.57 -23.24
CA VAL A 63 -3.07 26.41 -22.47
C VAL A 63 -4.14 25.71 -23.29
N THR A 64 -3.94 24.42 -23.60
CA THR A 64 -4.81 23.66 -24.51
C THR A 64 -5.29 22.35 -23.88
N GLY A 65 -6.47 21.88 -24.27
CA GLY A 65 -7.07 20.63 -23.75
C GLY A 65 -7.98 20.79 -22.52
N PHE A 66 -8.40 22.01 -22.21
CA PHE A 66 -9.32 22.35 -21.11
C PHE A 66 -10.58 23.00 -21.71
N PRO A 67 -11.68 22.27 -21.98
CA PRO A 67 -11.97 20.85 -21.68
C PRO A 67 -11.33 19.83 -22.66
N PRO A 68 -11.34 18.49 -22.36
CA PRO A 68 -12.02 17.81 -21.24
C PRO A 68 -11.27 17.84 -19.91
N ALA A 69 -10.04 18.33 -19.87
CA ALA A 69 -9.36 18.55 -18.61
C ALA A 69 -10.09 19.61 -17.76
N THR A 70 -10.03 19.45 -16.45
CA THR A 70 -10.73 20.30 -15.48
C THR A 70 -9.76 20.88 -14.47
N ILE A 71 -10.07 22.08 -14.00
CA ILE A 71 -9.35 22.75 -12.92
C ILE A 71 -10.28 22.86 -11.72
N LYS A 72 -9.79 22.43 -10.56
CA LYS A 72 -10.39 22.60 -9.25
C LYS A 72 -9.60 23.67 -8.50
N GLU A 73 -10.31 24.53 -7.78
CA GLU A 73 -9.69 25.49 -6.83
C GLU A 73 -8.56 26.33 -7.46
N GLY A 74 -8.73 26.72 -8.71
CA GLY A 74 -7.73 27.48 -9.47
C GLY A 74 -8.27 27.99 -10.80
N ALA A 75 -7.40 28.67 -11.54
CA ALA A 75 -7.71 29.21 -12.86
C ALA A 75 -6.53 29.08 -13.84
N ILE A 76 -6.80 29.38 -15.11
CA ILE A 76 -5.80 29.43 -16.18
C ILE A 76 -5.24 30.85 -16.29
N PHE A 77 -3.91 30.96 -16.34
CA PHE A 77 -3.18 32.20 -16.55
C PHE A 77 -2.18 32.04 -17.70
N GLY A 78 -2.17 32.99 -18.64
CA GLY A 78 -1.28 32.97 -19.80
C GLY A 78 -0.58 34.29 -20.00
N GLY A 79 0.72 34.23 -20.32
CA GLY A 79 1.56 35.38 -20.61
C GLY A 79 2.16 36.04 -19.36
N ALA A 80 3.28 36.73 -19.57
CA ALA A 80 4.08 37.35 -18.52
C ALA A 80 3.38 38.47 -17.73
N THR A 81 2.29 39.04 -18.25
CA THR A 81 1.51 40.09 -17.56
C THR A 81 0.41 39.51 -16.65
N SER A 82 0.18 38.20 -16.69
CA SER A 82 -0.74 37.49 -15.81
C SER A 82 -0.02 37.03 -14.52
N LEU A 83 -0.74 36.36 -13.61
CA LEU A 83 -0.12 35.73 -12.44
C LEU A 83 0.93 34.68 -12.81
N ALA A 84 0.91 34.14 -14.04
CA ALA A 84 1.92 33.19 -14.51
C ALA A 84 3.31 33.81 -14.71
N GLY A 85 3.41 35.13 -14.90
CA GLY A 85 4.70 35.82 -15.07
C GLY A 85 5.57 35.74 -13.82
N PRO A 86 5.17 36.40 -12.72
CA PRO A 86 5.90 36.33 -11.45
C PRO A 86 6.06 34.90 -10.92
N ALA A 87 5.07 34.02 -11.15
CA ALA A 87 5.18 32.62 -10.79
C ALA A 87 6.30 31.89 -11.56
N HIS A 88 6.52 32.23 -12.82
CA HIS A 88 7.60 31.65 -13.63
C HIS A 88 8.97 32.16 -13.17
N ASP A 89 9.07 33.46 -12.87
CA ASP A 89 10.30 34.04 -12.31
C ASP A 89 10.68 33.36 -10.98
N ASP A 90 9.71 33.13 -10.08
CA ASP A 90 9.96 32.42 -8.83
C ASP A 90 10.31 30.93 -9.05
N ALA A 91 9.68 30.25 -10.02
CA ALA A 91 10.06 28.88 -10.38
C ALA A 91 11.52 28.79 -10.89
N VAL A 92 11.98 29.80 -11.62
CA VAL A 92 13.39 29.92 -12.04
C VAL A 92 14.32 30.09 -10.83
N GLU A 93 13.95 30.90 -9.84
CA GLU A 93 14.75 31.07 -8.62
C GLU A 93 14.77 29.81 -7.75
N ILE A 94 13.65 29.06 -7.66
CA ILE A 94 13.62 27.74 -7.01
C ILE A 94 14.61 26.79 -7.70
N PHE A 95 14.61 26.73 -9.03
CA PHE A 95 15.53 25.89 -9.78
C PHE A 95 17.00 26.21 -9.46
N LYS A 96 17.35 27.50 -9.42
CA LYS A 96 18.70 27.97 -9.07
C LYS A 96 19.07 27.62 -7.62
N ASN A 97 18.15 27.84 -6.68
CA ASN A 97 18.35 27.50 -5.27
C ASN A 97 18.67 26.01 -5.12
N LEU A 98 17.79 25.14 -5.61
CA LEU A 98 17.96 23.68 -5.53
C LEU A 98 19.27 23.22 -6.19
N SER A 99 19.62 23.81 -7.33
CA SER A 99 20.88 23.50 -8.04
C SER A 99 22.14 23.83 -7.23
N SER A 100 22.07 24.85 -6.36
CA SER A 100 23.20 25.31 -5.54
C SER A 100 23.37 24.59 -4.19
N GLN A 101 22.38 23.78 -3.78
CA GLN A 101 22.44 23.00 -2.53
C GLN A 101 23.65 22.05 -2.53
N SER A 102 24.40 22.00 -1.42
CA SER A 102 25.54 21.10 -1.25
C SER A 102 25.07 19.66 -1.09
N VAL A 103 25.75 18.72 -1.74
CA VAL A 103 25.44 17.28 -1.65
C VAL A 103 26.33 16.65 -0.57
N PRO A 104 25.78 16.04 0.48
CA PRO A 104 26.55 15.31 1.48
C PRO A 104 27.38 14.17 0.86
N THR A 105 28.51 13.87 1.49
CA THR A 105 29.34 12.72 1.10
C THR A 105 28.53 11.43 1.18
N GLY A 106 28.53 10.64 0.10
CA GLY A 106 27.78 9.39 0.01
C GLY A 106 26.38 9.50 -0.61
N ASN A 107 25.89 10.72 -0.87
CA ASN A 107 24.58 10.96 -1.49
C ASN A 107 24.64 11.17 -3.02
N ASP A 108 25.77 10.90 -3.64
CA ASP A 108 25.83 10.75 -5.09
C ASP A 108 25.28 9.38 -5.48
N LEU A 109 24.11 9.40 -6.13
CA LEU A 109 23.38 8.22 -6.58
C LEU A 109 23.56 7.98 -8.09
N THR A 110 24.51 8.68 -8.74
CA THR A 110 24.83 8.47 -10.16
C THR A 110 24.99 6.96 -10.47
N GLY A 111 24.23 6.48 -11.47
CA GLY A 111 24.24 5.09 -11.90
C GLY A 111 23.34 4.14 -11.09
N LYS A 112 22.74 4.58 -9.98
CA LYS A 112 21.72 3.81 -9.26
C LYS A 112 20.33 4.05 -9.85
N VAL A 113 19.50 3.01 -9.80
CA VAL A 113 18.07 3.09 -10.12
C VAL A 113 17.29 3.23 -8.82
N LEU A 114 16.57 4.35 -8.66
CA LEU A 114 15.71 4.60 -7.50
C LEU A 114 14.60 3.53 -7.44
N GLY A 115 14.25 3.11 -6.23
CA GLY A 115 13.25 2.07 -5.98
C GLY A 115 13.72 0.63 -6.23
N LYS A 116 14.91 0.44 -6.81
CA LYS A 116 15.42 -0.89 -7.19
C LYS A 116 16.82 -1.21 -6.69
N THR A 117 17.73 -0.24 -6.74
CA THR A 117 19.14 -0.48 -6.40
C THR A 117 19.34 -0.37 -4.89
N SER A 118 20.12 -1.28 -4.29
CA SER A 118 20.43 -1.22 -2.86
C SER A 118 21.05 0.13 -2.48
N GLY A 119 20.55 0.72 -1.39
CA GLY A 119 20.88 2.08 -0.97
C GLY A 119 20.29 3.18 -1.85
N ALA A 120 19.23 2.87 -2.61
CA ALA A 120 18.39 3.80 -3.36
C ALA A 120 16.90 3.37 -3.38
N THR A 121 16.52 2.45 -2.50
CA THR A 121 15.13 1.98 -2.27
C THR A 121 14.47 2.75 -1.13
N THR A 122 15.24 3.10 -0.11
CA THR A 122 14.82 3.92 1.03
C THR A 122 15.87 5.00 1.25
N LEU A 123 15.45 6.26 1.30
CA LEU A 123 16.33 7.40 1.50
C LEU A 123 15.88 8.19 2.71
N LYS A 124 16.85 8.69 3.49
CA LYS A 124 16.62 9.59 4.63
C LYS A 124 16.57 11.05 4.17
N PRO A 125 16.16 12.02 5.02
CA PRO A 125 16.13 13.42 4.63
C PRO A 125 17.52 13.86 4.19
N GLY A 126 17.63 14.48 3.01
CA GLY A 126 18.92 14.75 2.40
C GLY A 126 18.88 15.40 1.02
N VAL A 127 20.02 15.93 0.60
CA VAL A 127 20.30 16.31 -0.78
C VAL A 127 20.99 15.15 -1.48
N TYR A 128 20.47 14.72 -2.62
CA TYR A 128 20.96 13.61 -3.44
C TYR A 128 21.28 14.11 -4.84
N SER A 129 22.32 13.56 -5.47
CA SER A 129 22.70 13.95 -6.83
C SER A 129 22.77 12.79 -7.80
N PHE A 130 22.50 13.11 -9.06
CA PHE A 130 22.83 12.34 -10.23
C PHE A 130 23.56 13.26 -11.20
N SER A 131 24.81 12.96 -11.54
CA SER A 131 25.54 13.73 -12.56
C SER A 131 24.98 13.48 -13.98
N SER A 132 24.26 12.38 -14.16
CA SER A 132 23.58 11.95 -15.39
C SER A 132 22.06 11.92 -15.22
N SER A 133 21.37 11.20 -16.11
CA SER A 133 19.96 10.87 -15.94
C SER A 133 19.72 10.02 -14.70
N ALA A 134 18.53 10.18 -14.10
CA ALA A 134 18.02 9.36 -13.02
C ALA A 134 16.83 8.52 -13.51
N GLN A 135 16.71 7.30 -12.99
CA GLN A 135 15.61 6.40 -13.27
C GLN A 135 14.93 5.97 -11.98
N LEU A 136 13.60 5.95 -11.97
CA LEU A 136 12.79 5.33 -10.94
C LEU A 136 12.14 4.07 -11.53
N ASN A 137 12.35 2.94 -10.86
CA ASN A 137 11.74 1.66 -11.21
C ASN A 137 11.31 1.01 -9.89
N ASP A 138 10.00 0.79 -9.72
CA ASP A 138 9.37 0.37 -8.47
C ASP A 138 9.19 1.53 -7.45
N THR A 139 9.17 1.22 -6.16
CA THR A 139 8.81 2.13 -5.07
C THR A 139 10.06 2.70 -4.41
N LEU A 140 10.23 4.01 -4.48
CA LEU A 140 11.16 4.76 -3.64
C LEU A 140 10.45 5.22 -2.36
N THR A 141 10.96 4.78 -1.21
CA THR A 141 10.49 5.22 0.10
C THR A 141 11.38 6.36 0.62
N LEU A 142 10.76 7.47 0.99
CA LEU A 142 11.40 8.58 1.70
C LEU A 142 11.10 8.40 3.19
N ASP A 143 12.10 7.95 3.94
CA ASP A 143 12.03 7.80 5.39
C ASP A 143 12.24 9.17 6.01
N ASP A 144 11.15 9.83 6.37
CA ASP A 144 11.15 11.12 7.05
C ASP A 144 11.49 11.04 8.53
N GLU A 145 11.76 9.82 9.04
CA GLU A 145 12.10 9.57 10.44
C GLU A 145 11.06 10.13 11.43
N GLY A 146 9.82 10.29 10.96
CA GLY A 146 8.70 10.88 11.70
C GLY A 146 8.68 12.41 11.74
N ASP A 147 9.55 13.10 10.99
CA ASP A 147 9.54 14.57 10.89
C ASP A 147 8.68 15.04 9.70
N PRO A 148 7.51 15.66 9.93
CA PRO A 148 6.66 16.17 8.85
C PRO A 148 7.32 17.30 8.03
N ASN A 149 8.40 17.90 8.54
CA ASN A 149 9.17 18.93 7.83
C ASN A 149 10.40 18.37 7.11
N ALA A 150 10.62 17.06 7.13
CA ALA A 150 11.75 16.42 6.46
C ALA A 150 11.88 16.85 5.00
N VAL A 151 13.09 17.29 4.64
CA VAL A 151 13.38 17.81 3.29
C VAL A 151 14.13 16.75 2.48
N PHE A 152 13.73 16.58 1.23
CA PHE A 152 14.40 15.71 0.28
C PHE A 152 14.64 16.48 -1.00
N ILE A 153 15.89 16.58 -1.44
CA ILE A 153 16.26 17.31 -2.65
C ILE A 153 17.00 16.39 -3.59
N PHE A 154 16.47 16.18 -4.79
CA PHE A 154 17.10 15.42 -5.86
C PHE A 154 17.59 16.37 -6.94
N LYS A 155 18.91 16.38 -7.17
CA LYS A 155 19.57 17.17 -8.20
C LYS A 155 19.99 16.26 -9.33
N ILE A 156 19.36 16.39 -10.49
CA ILE A 156 19.56 15.49 -11.63
C ILE A 156 20.18 16.28 -12.77
N GLY A 157 21.38 15.91 -13.21
CA GLY A 157 22.13 16.65 -14.24
C GLY A 157 21.49 16.59 -15.63
N SER A 158 20.71 15.54 -15.91
CA SER A 158 20.00 15.35 -17.18
C SER A 158 18.52 15.02 -16.95
N THR A 159 18.01 13.93 -17.52
CA THR A 159 16.60 13.56 -17.51
C THR A 159 16.20 12.76 -16.28
N LEU A 160 14.95 12.89 -15.86
CA LEU A 160 14.28 11.95 -14.96
C LEU A 160 13.28 11.12 -15.76
N THR A 161 13.31 9.80 -15.59
CA THR A 161 12.30 8.90 -16.18
C THR A 161 11.80 7.91 -15.15
N THR A 162 10.49 7.66 -15.10
CA THR A 162 9.91 6.57 -14.29
C THR A 162 9.41 5.44 -15.18
N ALA A 163 9.56 4.20 -14.72
CA ALA A 163 8.84 3.07 -15.30
C ALA A 163 7.34 3.16 -14.94
N SER A 164 6.47 2.51 -15.71
CA SER A 164 5.05 2.41 -15.39
C SER A 164 4.83 1.86 -13.98
N TYR A 165 3.80 2.36 -13.30
CA TYR A 165 3.42 1.97 -11.92
C TYR A 165 4.49 2.21 -10.84
N SER A 166 5.54 2.97 -11.15
CA SER A 166 6.52 3.35 -10.12
C SER A 166 5.89 4.25 -9.06
N LYS A 167 6.50 4.32 -7.88
CA LYS A 167 5.99 5.12 -6.77
C LYS A 167 7.11 5.88 -6.07
N VAL A 168 6.80 7.09 -5.61
CA VAL A 168 7.55 7.75 -4.55
C VAL A 168 6.60 7.93 -3.38
N VAL A 169 6.98 7.44 -2.20
CA VAL A 169 6.13 7.47 -1.00
C VAL A 169 6.91 8.01 0.19
N MET A 170 6.23 8.73 1.09
CA MET A 170 6.77 8.99 2.43
C MET A 170 6.51 7.77 3.30
N LYS A 171 7.47 7.41 4.16
CA LYS A 171 7.30 6.32 5.11
C LYS A 171 6.16 6.60 6.10
N SER A 172 6.06 7.83 6.59
CA SER A 172 4.93 8.30 7.42
C SER A 172 3.60 8.46 6.68
N GLY A 173 3.56 8.26 5.35
CA GLY A 173 2.37 8.45 4.51
C GLY A 173 2.04 9.91 4.18
N GLY A 174 2.77 10.87 4.75
CA GLY A 174 2.60 12.28 4.44
C GLY A 174 2.83 12.60 2.95
N LYS A 175 2.33 13.77 2.51
CA LYS A 175 2.40 14.20 1.11
C LYS A 175 3.69 14.92 0.72
N GLY A 176 4.68 14.94 1.62
CA GLY A 176 6.04 15.40 1.36
C GLY A 176 6.13 16.78 0.70
N PRO A 177 5.56 17.86 1.29
CA PRO A 177 5.61 19.20 0.69
C PRO A 177 7.05 19.68 0.44
N ASN A 178 8.00 19.14 1.22
CA ASN A 178 9.43 19.46 1.16
C ASN A 178 10.25 18.46 0.32
N VAL A 179 9.62 17.73 -0.60
CA VAL A 179 10.30 16.90 -1.60
C VAL A 179 10.47 17.70 -2.89
N PHE A 180 11.70 17.82 -3.38
CA PHE A 180 12.06 18.64 -4.55
C PHE A 180 12.90 17.85 -5.55
N TRP A 181 12.54 17.98 -6.83
CA TRP A 181 13.23 17.36 -7.96
C TRP A 181 13.68 18.44 -8.93
N GLN A 182 14.96 18.81 -8.84
CA GLN A 182 15.60 19.71 -9.78
C GLN A 182 16.19 18.89 -10.94
N ILE A 183 15.74 19.16 -12.17
CA ILE A 183 16.06 18.33 -13.33
C ILE A 183 16.72 19.17 -14.42
N GLY A 184 17.96 18.85 -14.76
CA GLY A 184 18.81 19.60 -15.68
C GLY A 184 18.31 19.64 -17.13
N SER A 185 17.46 18.68 -17.52
CA SER A 185 16.75 18.69 -18.80
C SER A 185 15.24 18.45 -18.60
N SER A 186 14.71 17.29 -19.00
CA SER A 186 13.29 16.98 -19.00
C SER A 186 12.91 15.85 -18.05
N ALA A 187 11.67 15.88 -17.56
CA ALA A 187 11.05 14.80 -16.79
C ALA A 187 10.01 14.05 -17.63
N THR A 188 10.05 12.71 -17.60
CA THR A 188 9.00 11.86 -18.15
C THR A 188 8.48 10.93 -17.06
N ILE A 189 7.25 11.15 -16.64
CA ILE A 189 6.58 10.35 -15.62
C ILE A 189 5.74 9.28 -16.33
N GLY A 190 6.18 8.02 -16.21
CA GLY A 190 5.61 6.84 -16.84
C GLY A 190 4.18 6.52 -16.37
N THR A 191 3.48 5.69 -17.14
CA THR A 191 2.03 5.53 -17.00
C THR A 191 1.67 5.00 -15.63
N TYR A 192 0.58 5.52 -15.06
CA TYR A 192 0.09 5.14 -13.72
C TYR A 192 1.14 5.25 -12.59
N THR A 193 2.21 6.03 -12.78
CA THR A 193 3.15 6.35 -11.69
C THR A 193 2.45 7.24 -10.66
N THR A 194 2.68 6.98 -9.37
CA THR A 194 2.32 7.90 -8.29
C THR A 194 3.56 8.64 -7.82
N PHE A 195 3.68 9.90 -8.20
CA PHE A 195 4.90 10.69 -8.01
C PHE A 195 4.74 11.73 -6.91
N LEU A 196 5.62 11.69 -5.92
CA LEU A 196 5.61 12.61 -4.79
C LEU A 196 6.66 13.71 -4.97
N GLY A 197 6.26 14.96 -4.74
CA GLY A 197 7.15 16.11 -4.65
C GLY A 197 7.00 17.10 -5.80
N ASN A 198 7.71 18.22 -5.65
CA ASN A 198 7.71 19.33 -6.58
C ASN A 198 8.77 19.09 -7.66
N ILE A 199 8.34 19.00 -8.92
CA ILE A 199 9.21 18.82 -10.10
C ILE A 199 9.49 20.19 -10.72
N ILE A 200 10.77 20.57 -10.77
CA ILE A 200 11.26 21.78 -11.43
C ILE A 200 12.27 21.36 -12.49
N ALA A 201 11.80 21.25 -13.74
CA ALA A 201 12.60 20.80 -14.87
C ALA A 201 13.06 21.98 -15.74
N SER A 202 14.34 21.98 -16.11
CA SER A 202 14.93 23.01 -16.97
C SER A 202 14.22 23.10 -18.32
N ALA A 203 13.89 21.96 -18.93
CA ALA A 203 13.22 21.89 -20.22
C ALA A 203 11.73 21.53 -20.04
N SER A 204 11.33 20.30 -20.40
CA SER A 204 9.91 19.90 -20.45
C SER A 204 9.53 18.91 -19.35
N ILE A 205 8.24 18.83 -19.06
CA ILE A 205 7.65 17.78 -18.21
C ILE A 205 6.56 17.06 -19.01
N THR A 206 6.66 15.74 -19.08
CA THR A 206 5.64 14.88 -19.69
C THR A 206 5.09 13.93 -18.65
N MET A 207 3.82 14.11 -18.31
CA MET A 207 3.01 13.17 -17.55
C MET A 207 2.31 12.25 -18.54
N THR A 208 2.69 10.97 -18.57
CA THR A 208 2.04 9.98 -19.44
C THR A 208 0.74 9.45 -18.80
N THR A 209 -0.06 8.72 -19.58
CA THR A 209 -1.44 8.33 -19.24
C THR A 209 -1.61 7.86 -17.80
N GLY A 210 -2.53 8.50 -17.06
CA GLY A 210 -2.96 8.03 -15.74
C GLY A 210 -1.96 8.23 -14.61
N ALA A 211 -0.79 8.83 -14.86
CA ALA A 211 0.13 9.21 -13.80
C ALA A 211 -0.51 10.26 -12.87
N THR A 212 -0.19 10.17 -11.59
CA THR A 212 -0.62 11.12 -10.56
C THR A 212 0.61 11.76 -9.94
N THR A 213 0.53 13.04 -9.62
CA THR A 213 1.56 13.74 -8.85
C THR A 213 0.96 14.27 -7.58
N THR A 214 1.73 14.41 -6.51
CA THR A 214 1.38 15.17 -5.31
C THR A 214 2.49 16.19 -5.11
N GLY A 215 2.28 17.40 -5.61
CA GLY A 215 3.30 18.42 -5.79
C GLY A 215 3.20 19.10 -7.15
N ARG A 216 4.12 20.02 -7.42
CA ARG A 216 4.06 20.93 -8.57
C ARG A 216 4.79 20.42 -9.81
N LEU A 217 4.35 20.86 -10.99
CA LEU A 217 4.95 20.55 -12.29
C LEU A 217 5.40 21.85 -12.99
N PHE A 218 6.66 22.24 -12.80
CA PHE A 218 7.22 23.48 -13.36
C PHE A 218 8.28 23.19 -14.44
N ALA A 219 7.96 23.53 -15.68
CA ALA A 219 8.85 23.45 -16.84
C ALA A 219 9.40 24.85 -17.16
N ILE A 220 10.71 25.06 -16.96
CA ILE A 220 11.33 26.39 -16.96
C ILE A 220 11.50 26.97 -18.38
N ASN A 221 11.83 26.15 -19.38
CA ASN A 221 12.09 26.62 -20.74
C ASN A 221 11.21 25.97 -21.81
N ALA A 222 10.40 24.96 -21.48
CA ALA A 222 9.56 24.27 -22.45
C ALA A 222 8.15 23.98 -21.90
N ALA A 223 7.51 22.94 -22.45
CA ALA A 223 6.11 22.64 -22.20
C ALA A 223 5.91 21.69 -21.02
N VAL A 224 4.72 21.76 -20.40
CA VAL A 224 4.15 20.64 -19.64
C VAL A 224 3.07 19.95 -20.47
N THR A 225 3.18 18.64 -20.64
CA THR A 225 2.20 17.80 -21.37
C THR A 225 1.62 16.75 -20.44
N MET A 226 0.30 16.58 -20.47
CA MET A 226 -0.46 15.64 -19.64
C MET A 226 -1.43 14.80 -20.48
N ASP A 227 -1.76 13.62 -19.98
CA ASP A 227 -2.73 12.67 -20.52
C ASP A 227 -3.46 11.93 -19.38
N ASN A 228 -4.75 12.19 -19.20
CA ASN A 228 -5.60 11.56 -18.17
C ASN A 228 -4.99 11.58 -16.75
N ASN A 229 -4.38 12.69 -16.34
CA ASN A 229 -3.59 12.75 -15.11
C ASN A 229 -4.35 13.36 -13.93
N THR A 230 -3.71 13.30 -12.76
CA THR A 230 -4.07 14.17 -11.61
C THR A 230 -2.83 14.91 -11.12
N ALA A 231 -2.95 16.22 -10.91
CA ALA A 231 -1.88 17.08 -10.38
C ALA A 231 -2.41 18.05 -9.32
N PHE A 232 -1.60 18.34 -8.30
CA PHE A 232 -2.02 19.15 -7.14
C PHE A 232 -0.94 20.17 -6.76
N ALA A 233 -1.29 21.45 -6.68
CA ALA A 233 -0.45 22.41 -5.98
C ALA A 233 -0.47 22.07 -4.48
N SER A 234 0.68 21.70 -3.91
CA SER A 234 0.81 21.64 -2.46
C SER A 234 0.97 23.07 -1.93
N SER A 235 -0.10 23.88 -1.96
CA SER A 235 -0.10 25.15 -1.25
C SER A 235 -0.11 24.86 0.25
N LEU A 236 0.71 25.58 1.01
CA LEU A 236 0.74 25.57 2.48
C LEU A 236 -0.56 26.08 3.14
N GLU A 237 -1.67 26.21 2.39
CA GLU A 237 -3.03 26.42 2.89
C GLU A 237 -4.06 25.78 1.93
N ALA A 238 -3.84 24.54 1.51
CA ALA A 238 -5.01 23.77 1.08
C ALA A 238 -5.90 23.63 2.33
N LYS A 239 -7.19 24.04 2.21
CA LYS A 239 -8.14 24.12 3.32
C LYS A 239 -8.02 22.83 4.13
N ASP A 240 -7.70 22.94 5.41
CA ASP A 240 -7.59 21.85 6.37
C ASP A 240 -8.59 22.20 7.49
N LYS A 241 -9.78 21.64 7.37
CA LYS A 241 -10.95 22.03 8.14
C LYS A 241 -10.88 21.47 9.56
N ASP A 242 -10.35 20.28 9.73
CA ASP A 242 -10.26 19.61 11.03
C ASP A 242 -8.89 19.78 11.71
N LYS A 243 -7.91 20.34 10.99
CA LYS A 243 -6.58 20.74 11.46
C LYS A 243 -5.72 19.57 11.89
N ASP A 244 -5.87 18.43 11.22
CA ASP A 244 -5.04 17.25 11.45
C ASP A 244 -3.68 17.32 10.73
N GLY A 245 -3.49 18.34 9.88
CA GLY A 245 -2.29 18.57 9.09
C GLY A 245 -2.36 18.01 7.66
N ILE A 246 -3.47 17.36 7.30
CA ILE A 246 -3.78 16.87 5.96
C ILE A 246 -4.84 17.78 5.34
N PRO A 247 -4.58 18.37 4.16
CA PRO A 247 -5.60 19.21 3.53
C PRO A 247 -6.88 18.44 3.15
N ASP A 248 -8.05 19.11 3.18
CA ASP A 248 -9.38 18.55 2.93
C ASP A 248 -9.47 17.72 1.64
N LEU A 249 -8.80 18.15 0.57
CA LEU A 249 -8.82 17.45 -0.72
C LEU A 249 -8.03 16.14 -0.70
N LEU A 250 -7.15 16.02 0.28
CA LEU A 250 -6.11 15.04 0.43
C LEU A 250 -6.37 14.10 1.60
N ASP A 251 -7.40 14.41 2.37
CA ASP A 251 -7.93 13.70 3.51
C ASP A 251 -9.24 13.00 3.10
N ASP A 252 -9.32 11.69 3.33
CA ASP A 252 -10.55 10.92 3.10
C ASP A 252 -11.63 11.25 4.16
N TYR A 253 -11.24 11.92 5.24
CA TYR A 253 -12.00 12.28 6.43
C TYR A 253 -11.82 13.76 6.83
N PRO A 254 -12.06 14.74 5.93
CA PRO A 254 -11.77 16.18 6.13
C PRO A 254 -12.54 16.90 7.26
N ASP A 255 -13.30 16.14 8.05
CA ASP A 255 -14.15 16.59 9.14
C ASP A 255 -13.84 15.85 10.45
N ASP A 256 -12.88 14.93 10.49
CA ASP A 256 -12.53 14.08 11.65
C ASP A 256 -11.02 13.98 11.82
N ALA A 257 -10.46 14.88 12.65
CA ALA A 257 -9.02 15.01 12.85
C ALA A 257 -8.29 13.78 13.42
N ASN A 258 -9.02 12.69 13.71
CA ASN A 258 -8.43 11.42 14.13
C ASN A 258 -8.30 10.41 12.98
N LYS A 259 -8.75 10.75 11.77
CA LYS A 259 -8.74 9.89 10.59
C LYS A 259 -8.27 10.73 9.41
N ALA A 260 -7.49 10.14 8.52
CA ALA A 260 -6.92 10.84 7.37
C ALA A 260 -6.99 10.00 6.08
N PHE A 261 -6.70 8.69 6.17
CA PHE A 261 -6.50 7.87 4.97
C PHE A 261 -7.21 6.52 5.05
N ASN A 262 -7.78 6.10 3.91
CA ASN A 262 -8.26 4.75 3.65
C ASN A 262 -7.20 3.93 2.93
N ASN A 263 -6.77 2.84 3.57
CA ASN A 263 -5.83 1.89 2.99
C ASN A 263 -6.58 0.61 2.61
N TYR A 264 -6.69 0.35 1.31
CA TYR A 264 -7.48 -0.76 0.78
C TYR A 264 -6.61 -2.02 0.60
N SER A 265 -7.12 -3.18 1.01
CA SER A 265 -6.44 -4.47 0.80
C SER A 265 -6.43 -4.92 -0.67
N SER A 266 -7.28 -4.35 -1.51
CA SER A 266 -7.38 -4.64 -2.94
C SER A 266 -7.98 -3.47 -3.70
N ILE A 267 -7.47 -3.21 -4.91
CA ILE A 267 -8.04 -2.24 -5.86
C ILE A 267 -8.94 -2.90 -6.92
N THR A 268 -9.02 -4.24 -6.96
CA THR A 268 -9.74 -5.04 -7.96
C THR A 268 -10.98 -5.75 -7.40
N GLY A 269 -11.46 -5.34 -6.22
CA GLY A 269 -12.72 -5.80 -5.64
C GLY A 269 -12.61 -6.85 -4.52
N GLY A 270 -11.39 -7.27 -4.14
CA GLY A 270 -11.13 -8.15 -2.98
C GLY A 270 -10.40 -9.45 -3.31
N SER A 271 -10.27 -10.29 -2.30
CA SER A 271 -9.67 -11.63 -2.34
C SER A 271 -10.70 -12.69 -1.98
N THR A 272 -10.37 -13.96 -2.15
CA THR A 272 -11.17 -15.09 -1.69
C THR A 272 -10.27 -16.03 -0.90
N VAL A 273 -10.73 -16.46 0.26
CA VAL A 273 -10.12 -17.57 1.00
C VAL A 273 -10.99 -18.81 0.85
N ALA A 274 -10.35 -19.95 0.61
CA ALA A 274 -10.96 -21.27 0.50
C ALA A 274 -10.30 -22.22 1.50
N PHE A 275 -11.09 -23.07 2.14
CA PHE A 275 -10.66 -23.97 3.21
C PHE A 275 -11.04 -25.41 2.93
N GLU A 276 -10.24 -26.30 3.51
CA GLU A 276 -10.58 -27.67 3.89
C GLU A 276 -10.97 -27.72 5.38
N ASP A 277 -11.93 -28.56 5.76
CA ASP A 277 -12.46 -28.63 7.14
C ASP A 277 -12.03 -29.86 7.96
N LEU A 278 -11.55 -30.92 7.30
CA LEU A 278 -11.23 -32.20 7.95
C LEU A 278 -9.82 -32.27 8.56
N TRP A 279 -9.11 -31.15 8.65
CA TRP A 279 -7.79 -31.06 9.27
C TRP A 279 -7.78 -31.70 10.69
N PRO A 280 -6.76 -32.53 11.04
CA PRO A 280 -5.49 -32.74 10.36
C PRO A 280 -5.49 -33.84 9.28
N SER A 281 -6.65 -34.40 8.93
CA SER A 281 -6.79 -35.34 7.82
C SER A 281 -6.95 -34.57 6.51
N LYS A 282 -6.49 -35.13 5.39
CA LYS A 282 -6.58 -34.45 4.08
C LYS A 282 -8.02 -34.25 3.60
N GLY A 283 -8.94 -35.18 3.86
CA GLY A 283 -10.29 -35.13 3.26
C GLY A 283 -10.28 -35.40 1.76
N ASP A 284 -11.28 -34.90 1.05
CA ASP A 284 -11.44 -34.95 -0.41
C ASP A 284 -10.73 -33.81 -1.15
N PHE A 285 -10.32 -32.76 -0.43
CA PHE A 285 -9.33 -31.77 -0.87
C PHE A 285 -9.77 -30.91 -2.05
N ASP A 286 -11.06 -30.60 -2.13
CA ASP A 286 -11.68 -29.87 -3.22
C ASP A 286 -11.68 -28.34 -3.02
N MET A 287 -11.19 -27.84 -1.89
CA MET A 287 -11.08 -26.43 -1.51
C MET A 287 -12.41 -25.68 -1.59
N ASN A 288 -13.52 -26.33 -1.22
CA ASN A 288 -14.83 -25.68 -1.19
C ASN A 288 -15.59 -25.87 0.13
N ASP A 289 -15.00 -26.52 1.14
CA ASP A 289 -15.65 -26.77 2.43
C ASP A 289 -16.18 -25.48 3.05
N LEU A 290 -15.41 -24.40 2.94
CA LEU A 290 -15.87 -23.02 3.11
C LEU A 290 -15.14 -22.08 2.15
N VAL A 291 -15.90 -21.26 1.42
CA VAL A 291 -15.35 -20.23 0.52
C VAL A 291 -15.87 -18.86 0.89
N MET A 292 -14.96 -17.94 1.21
CA MET A 292 -15.26 -16.60 1.69
C MET A 292 -14.53 -15.54 0.85
N SER A 293 -15.27 -14.69 0.15
CA SER A 293 -14.69 -13.49 -0.46
C SER A 293 -14.55 -12.38 0.58
N TYR A 294 -13.47 -11.61 0.56
CA TYR A 294 -13.24 -10.54 1.52
C TYR A 294 -12.48 -9.35 0.95
N ASN A 295 -12.65 -8.18 1.56
CA ASN A 295 -11.77 -7.02 1.43
C ASN A 295 -11.72 -6.24 2.74
N TYR A 296 -10.64 -5.50 2.95
CA TYR A 296 -10.46 -4.63 4.09
C TYR A 296 -10.21 -3.19 3.64
N THR A 297 -10.73 -2.24 4.43
CA THR A 297 -10.30 -0.85 4.43
C THR A 297 -9.78 -0.51 5.82
N ILE A 298 -8.51 -0.14 5.88
CA ILE A 298 -7.83 0.23 7.13
C ILE A 298 -7.71 1.73 7.18
N VAL A 299 -8.36 2.33 8.16
CA VAL A 299 -8.38 3.76 8.35
C VAL A 299 -7.24 4.15 9.28
N THR A 300 -6.43 5.11 8.85
CA THR A 300 -5.33 5.66 9.63
C THR A 300 -5.51 7.14 9.87
N ASN A 301 -4.91 7.67 10.94
CA ASN A 301 -4.79 9.12 11.15
C ASN A 301 -3.67 9.73 10.29
N ALA A 302 -3.47 11.05 10.39
CA ALA A 302 -2.42 11.80 9.67
C ALA A 302 -0.99 11.27 9.88
N ASN A 303 -0.74 10.53 10.96
CA ASN A 303 0.57 9.93 11.27
C ASN A 303 0.64 8.43 10.89
N ASN A 304 -0.27 7.96 10.02
CA ASN A 304 -0.37 6.56 9.61
C ASN A 304 -0.63 5.55 10.73
N ILE A 305 -1.13 6.01 11.89
CA ILE A 305 -1.54 5.12 12.97
C ILE A 305 -2.93 4.59 12.67
N VAL A 306 -3.10 3.26 12.76
CA VAL A 306 -4.39 2.61 12.54
C VAL A 306 -5.38 3.01 13.62
N VAL A 307 -6.54 3.52 13.21
CA VAL A 307 -7.60 4.00 14.10
C VAL A 307 -8.91 3.27 13.90
N GLN A 308 -9.14 2.65 12.74
CA GLN A 308 -10.35 1.87 12.48
C GLN A 308 -10.11 0.81 11.40
N VAL A 309 -10.81 -0.31 11.54
CA VAL A 309 -10.82 -1.41 10.57
C VAL A 309 -12.24 -1.60 10.06
N LEU A 310 -12.37 -1.65 8.74
CA LEU A 310 -13.59 -2.04 8.04
C LEU A 310 -13.30 -3.33 7.27
N GLY A 311 -14.18 -4.33 7.38
CA GLY A 311 -14.05 -5.58 6.64
C GLY A 311 -15.37 -5.99 6.01
N ASN A 312 -15.35 -6.26 4.71
CA ASN A 312 -16.51 -6.75 3.98
C ASN A 312 -16.24 -8.19 3.56
N PHE A 313 -17.16 -9.09 3.90
CA PHE A 313 -17.04 -10.52 3.71
C PHE A 313 -18.28 -11.04 3.00
N THR A 314 -18.13 -12.08 2.18
CA THR A 314 -19.26 -12.76 1.54
C THR A 314 -19.01 -14.25 1.49
N LEU A 315 -19.82 -15.01 2.24
CA LEU A 315 -19.85 -16.46 2.21
C LEU A 315 -20.40 -16.90 0.84
N ARG A 316 -19.59 -17.62 0.08
CA ARG A 316 -19.88 -18.07 -1.29
C ARG A 316 -20.29 -19.54 -1.33
N ALA A 317 -19.64 -20.37 -0.53
CA ALA A 317 -19.88 -21.81 -0.43
C ALA A 317 -19.63 -22.31 0.99
N ALA A 318 -20.29 -23.41 1.33
CA ALA A 318 -20.21 -24.17 2.56
C ALA A 318 -20.39 -25.66 2.24
N GLY A 319 -19.43 -26.26 1.52
CA GLY A 319 -19.47 -27.68 1.11
C GLY A 319 -19.25 -28.65 2.27
N GLY A 320 -18.56 -28.19 3.32
CA GLY A 320 -18.12 -29.04 4.41
C GLY A 320 -19.27 -29.61 5.24
N THR A 321 -19.10 -30.87 5.65
CA THR A 321 -20.08 -31.54 6.51
C THR A 321 -20.01 -31.08 7.97
N LEU A 322 -18.90 -30.48 8.38
CA LEU A 322 -18.74 -29.90 9.70
C LEU A 322 -19.36 -28.50 9.74
N SER A 323 -20.13 -28.20 10.78
CA SER A 323 -20.74 -26.88 10.97
C SER A 323 -19.71 -25.85 11.45
N ASN A 324 -18.76 -25.48 10.59
CA ASN A 324 -17.66 -24.57 10.94
C ASN A 324 -18.14 -23.14 11.20
N GLY A 325 -17.51 -22.48 12.17
CA GLY A 325 -17.48 -21.03 12.29
C GLY A 325 -16.36 -20.42 11.44
N PHE A 326 -16.42 -19.09 11.27
CA PHE A 326 -15.40 -18.32 10.57
C PHE A 326 -14.99 -17.11 11.40
N ALA A 327 -13.67 -16.90 11.52
CA ALA A 327 -13.09 -15.79 12.25
C ALA A 327 -11.86 -15.23 11.55
N VAL A 328 -11.46 -14.02 11.96
CA VAL A 328 -10.22 -13.38 11.53
C VAL A 328 -9.45 -12.92 12.76
N GLU A 329 -8.18 -13.28 12.84
CA GLU A 329 -7.26 -12.74 13.83
C GLU A 329 -6.52 -11.52 13.28
N PHE A 330 -6.58 -10.41 14.03
CA PHE A 330 -5.86 -9.18 13.73
C PHE A 330 -4.64 -9.03 14.66
N PRO A 331 -3.50 -8.52 14.17
CA PRO A 331 -2.23 -8.44 14.90
C PRO A 331 -2.21 -7.27 15.90
N ILE A 332 -3.26 -7.12 16.69
CA ILE A 332 -3.40 -6.13 17.76
C ILE A 332 -3.92 -6.81 19.03
N PRO A 333 -3.60 -6.26 20.21
CA PRO A 333 -4.18 -6.76 21.45
C PRO A 333 -5.70 -6.73 21.40
N ARG A 334 -6.36 -7.78 21.89
CA ARG A 334 -7.82 -7.83 22.03
C ARG A 334 -8.36 -6.61 22.79
N ALA A 335 -7.60 -6.13 23.76
CA ALA A 335 -7.92 -4.96 24.58
C ALA A 335 -7.88 -3.62 23.82
N SER A 336 -7.37 -3.59 22.58
CA SER A 336 -7.35 -2.38 21.74
C SER A 336 -8.64 -2.18 20.93
N VAL A 337 -9.45 -3.22 20.74
CA VAL A 337 -10.70 -3.13 19.95
C VAL A 337 -11.79 -2.37 20.69
N ARG A 338 -12.40 -1.37 20.05
CA ARG A 338 -13.54 -0.59 20.54
C ARG A 338 -14.66 -0.59 19.51
N SER A 339 -15.89 -0.41 19.97
CA SER A 339 -17.05 -0.19 19.08
C SER A 339 -17.23 -1.25 17.99
N LEU A 340 -16.99 -2.54 18.29
CA LEU A 340 -17.16 -3.60 17.28
C LEU A 340 -18.63 -3.72 16.86
N GLU A 341 -18.86 -3.63 15.56
CA GLU A 341 -20.15 -3.79 14.89
C GLU A 341 -20.09 -4.99 13.91
N GLY A 342 -21.22 -5.67 13.70
CA GLY A 342 -21.38 -6.71 12.67
C GLY A 342 -20.74 -8.07 12.97
N ALA A 343 -20.05 -8.23 14.09
CA ALA A 343 -19.39 -9.46 14.52
C ALA A 343 -19.23 -9.52 16.05
N THR A 344 -18.65 -10.61 16.56
CA THR A 344 -18.35 -10.80 17.98
C THR A 344 -16.84 -10.85 18.22
N LEU A 345 -16.37 -10.18 19.28
CA LEU A 345 -14.96 -10.24 19.70
C LEU A 345 -14.74 -11.40 20.67
N GLU A 346 -13.99 -12.42 20.25
CA GLU A 346 -13.84 -13.66 21.00
C GLU A 346 -13.10 -13.45 22.35
N ALA A 347 -13.59 -14.09 23.42
CA ALA A 347 -12.97 -14.04 24.74
C ALA A 347 -11.82 -15.05 24.87
N GLY A 348 -10.88 -14.82 25.78
CA GLY A 348 -9.76 -15.74 26.05
C GLY A 348 -8.60 -15.66 25.04
N GLN A 349 -8.65 -14.70 24.13
CA GLN A 349 -7.59 -14.42 23.14
C GLN A 349 -6.73 -13.24 23.58
N THR A 350 -5.42 -13.33 23.36
CA THR A 350 -4.47 -12.22 23.55
C THR A 350 -4.62 -11.21 22.41
N ASN A 351 -4.69 -11.69 21.17
CA ASN A 351 -4.94 -10.88 19.98
C ASN A 351 -6.43 -10.71 19.72
N ALA A 352 -6.79 -9.74 18.90
CA ALA A 352 -8.15 -9.50 18.50
C ALA A 352 -8.62 -10.57 17.49
N VAL A 353 -9.45 -11.50 17.96
CA VAL A 353 -10.14 -12.48 17.09
C VAL A 353 -11.60 -12.06 16.92
N VAL A 354 -11.97 -11.72 15.69
CA VAL A 354 -13.32 -11.29 15.31
C VAL A 354 -14.04 -12.46 14.66
N VAL A 355 -15.11 -12.93 15.29
CA VAL A 355 -15.94 -14.07 14.86
C VAL A 355 -17.16 -13.55 14.11
N LEU A 356 -17.30 -13.94 12.84
CA LEU A 356 -18.43 -13.52 11.99
C LEU A 356 -19.65 -14.41 12.22
N PHE A 357 -19.45 -15.71 12.28
CA PHE A 357 -20.46 -16.70 12.61
C PHE A 357 -19.81 -17.95 13.19
N THR A 358 -20.61 -18.80 13.83
CA THR A 358 -20.16 -20.03 14.49
C THR A 358 -20.64 -21.31 13.81
N ASP A 359 -21.48 -21.19 12.77
CA ASP A 359 -22.13 -22.32 12.11
C ASP A 359 -22.51 -21.96 10.66
N MET A 360 -21.67 -22.34 9.70
CA MET A 360 -21.86 -22.03 8.28
C MET A 360 -23.12 -22.65 7.68
N GLN A 361 -23.61 -23.78 8.20
CA GLN A 361 -24.80 -24.47 7.67
C GLN A 361 -26.08 -23.70 8.00
N LYS A 362 -26.10 -22.94 9.10
CA LYS A 362 -27.19 -21.98 9.38
C LYS A 362 -27.16 -20.78 8.43
N GLU A 363 -25.97 -20.34 8.05
CA GLU A 363 -25.78 -19.16 7.20
C GLU A 363 -26.01 -19.49 5.71
N MET A 364 -25.65 -20.71 5.29
CA MET A 364 -25.77 -21.21 3.91
C MET A 364 -26.27 -22.68 3.87
N PRO A 365 -27.59 -22.92 4.00
CA PRO A 365 -28.14 -24.27 4.13
C PRO A 365 -27.95 -25.20 2.92
N ASN A 366 -27.70 -24.66 1.72
CA ASN A 366 -27.61 -25.46 0.49
C ASN A 366 -26.17 -25.65 -0.03
N GLY A 367 -25.15 -25.19 0.70
CA GLY A 367 -23.72 -25.43 0.42
C GLY A 367 -23.11 -24.76 -0.83
N ASN A 368 -23.85 -24.68 -1.93
CA ASN A 368 -23.42 -24.10 -3.22
C ASN A 368 -22.17 -24.77 -3.85
N THR A 369 -22.00 -26.08 -3.72
CA THR A 369 -20.84 -26.83 -4.26
C THR A 369 -21.22 -27.96 -5.22
N GLU A 370 -22.49 -28.37 -5.21
CA GLU A 370 -23.03 -29.44 -6.05
C GLU A 370 -23.87 -28.90 -7.22
N PRO A 371 -23.46 -29.09 -8.49
CA PRO A 371 -24.24 -28.66 -9.65
C PRO A 371 -25.63 -29.30 -9.72
N GLY A 372 -26.64 -28.50 -10.05
CA GLY A 372 -28.04 -28.96 -10.19
C GLY A 372 -28.78 -29.20 -8.87
N LYS A 373 -28.16 -28.96 -7.71
CA LYS A 373 -28.85 -28.93 -6.41
C LYS A 373 -29.45 -27.54 -6.13
N PRO A 374 -30.44 -27.43 -5.22
CA PRO A 374 -30.88 -26.13 -4.72
C PRO A 374 -29.70 -25.31 -4.20
N GLN A 375 -29.78 -23.99 -4.30
CA GLN A 375 -28.71 -23.08 -3.92
C GLN A 375 -29.17 -22.06 -2.90
N SER A 376 -28.23 -21.54 -2.12
CA SER A 376 -28.42 -20.42 -1.22
C SER A 376 -27.87 -19.14 -1.86
N ASN A 377 -28.51 -18.01 -1.59
CA ASN A 377 -27.90 -16.72 -1.94
C ASN A 377 -26.61 -16.53 -1.12
N PRO A 378 -25.54 -15.96 -1.71
CA PRO A 378 -24.36 -15.58 -0.95
C PRO A 378 -24.74 -14.65 0.21
N LYS A 379 -24.08 -14.85 1.36
CA LYS A 379 -24.37 -14.11 2.60
C LYS A 379 -23.24 -13.15 2.91
N SER A 380 -23.56 -11.86 3.03
CA SER A 380 -22.55 -10.82 3.32
C SER A 380 -22.52 -10.43 4.80
N TYR A 381 -21.30 -10.14 5.29
CA TYR A 381 -21.02 -9.61 6.61
C TYR A 381 -20.16 -8.36 6.45
N ASN A 382 -20.51 -7.29 7.16
CA ASN A 382 -19.71 -6.08 7.21
C ASN A 382 -19.33 -5.85 8.67
N ILE A 383 -18.04 -5.84 8.96
CA ILE A 383 -17.52 -5.56 10.30
C ILE A 383 -16.91 -4.17 10.34
N LYS A 384 -16.98 -3.55 11.51
CA LYS A 384 -16.32 -2.28 11.80
C LYS A 384 -15.88 -2.28 13.24
N PHE A 385 -14.65 -1.84 13.52
CA PHE A 385 -14.22 -1.53 14.88
C PHE A 385 -13.16 -0.45 14.90
N ASP A 386 -13.13 0.31 15.99
CA ASP A 386 -12.10 1.31 16.25
C ASP A 386 -10.92 0.66 16.99
N VAL A 387 -9.72 1.22 16.78
CA VAL A 387 -8.47 0.72 17.35
C VAL A 387 -7.90 1.74 18.31
N LEU A 388 -7.93 1.41 19.60
CA LEU A 388 -7.27 2.20 20.64
C LEU A 388 -5.77 1.93 20.63
N LYS A 389 -4.96 2.99 20.49
CA LYS A 389 -3.49 2.91 20.42
C LYS A 389 -3.04 1.93 19.33
N GLY A 390 -3.54 2.13 18.11
CA GLY A 390 -3.15 1.28 16.99
C GLY A 390 -1.67 1.37 16.67
N PRO A 391 -1.13 0.38 15.95
CA PRO A 391 0.22 0.42 15.39
C PRO A 391 0.28 1.33 14.15
N LEU A 392 1.48 1.53 13.61
CA LEU A 392 1.64 2.05 12.25
C LEU A 392 1.01 1.10 11.24
N PHE A 393 0.46 1.64 10.15
CA PHE A 393 -0.10 0.81 9.08
C PHE A 393 0.92 -0.12 8.44
N GLU A 394 2.19 0.27 8.35
CA GLU A 394 3.27 -0.59 7.84
C GLU A 394 3.42 -1.89 8.67
N ASP A 395 3.23 -1.80 9.99
CA ASP A 395 3.28 -2.96 10.90
C ASP A 395 1.96 -3.75 10.91
N PHE A 396 0.83 -3.08 10.67
CA PHE A 396 -0.49 -3.70 10.68
C PHE A 396 -0.80 -4.43 9.37
N GLY A 397 -0.44 -3.82 8.24
CA GLY A 397 -0.71 -4.29 6.89
C GLY A 397 -2.19 -4.52 6.60
N THR A 398 -2.43 -5.37 5.60
CA THR A 398 -3.77 -5.85 5.19
C THR A 398 -3.82 -7.37 5.02
N ASP A 399 -2.76 -8.08 5.41
CA ASP A 399 -2.62 -9.53 5.31
C ASP A 399 -2.87 -10.19 6.67
N TYR A 400 -4.15 -10.42 6.97
CA TYR A 400 -4.58 -11.01 8.23
C TYR A 400 -4.73 -12.53 8.15
N ASN A 401 -5.04 -13.15 9.28
CA ASN A 401 -5.20 -14.60 9.41
C ASN A 401 -6.69 -14.98 9.52
N PRO A 402 -7.44 -15.11 8.41
CA PRO A 402 -8.75 -15.74 8.44
C PRO A 402 -8.62 -17.23 8.70
N PHE A 403 -9.55 -17.79 9.46
CA PHE A 403 -9.57 -19.21 9.78
C PHE A 403 -11.00 -19.71 9.99
N ILE A 404 -11.18 -21.01 9.75
CA ILE A 404 -12.39 -21.71 10.16
C ILE A 404 -12.14 -22.47 11.45
N PHE A 405 -13.19 -22.69 12.24
CA PHE A 405 -13.08 -23.43 13.47
C PHE A 405 -14.34 -24.21 13.79
N TYR A 406 -14.21 -25.30 14.53
CA TYR A 406 -15.35 -26.00 15.12
C TYR A 406 -14.96 -26.67 16.44
N MET A 407 -15.98 -26.95 17.25
CA MET A 407 -15.81 -27.65 18.53
C MET A 407 -16.17 -29.13 18.38
N SER A 408 -15.19 -30.01 18.59
CA SER A 408 -15.42 -31.45 18.73
C SER A 408 -15.32 -31.83 20.20
N ALA A 409 -16.47 -31.96 20.87
CA ALA A 409 -16.55 -32.08 22.33
C ALA A 409 -15.76 -30.98 23.05
N THR A 410 -14.61 -31.29 23.64
CA THR A 410 -13.73 -30.32 24.33
C THR A 410 -12.53 -29.86 23.50
N SER A 411 -12.33 -30.41 22.31
CA SER A 411 -11.22 -30.07 21.40
C SER A 411 -11.68 -29.01 20.41
N ARG A 412 -10.98 -27.87 20.39
CA ARG A 412 -11.22 -26.78 19.42
C ARG A 412 -10.28 -26.96 18.23
N ARG A 413 -10.85 -27.26 17.08
CA ARG A 413 -10.12 -27.40 15.83
C ARG A 413 -10.20 -26.09 15.06
N GLU A 414 -9.05 -25.64 14.58
CA GLU A 414 -8.94 -24.44 13.76
C GLU A 414 -8.12 -24.79 12.52
N VAL A 415 -8.50 -24.24 11.37
CA VAL A 415 -7.74 -24.37 10.12
C VAL A 415 -7.41 -22.97 9.65
N HIS A 416 -6.12 -22.66 9.60
CA HIS A 416 -5.61 -21.36 9.20
C HIS A 416 -4.92 -21.44 7.83
N LEU A 417 -4.63 -20.27 7.26
CA LEU A 417 -3.74 -20.17 6.10
C LEU A 417 -2.38 -20.80 6.40
N MET A 418 -1.76 -21.35 5.36
CA MET A 418 -0.43 -21.97 5.45
C MET A 418 0.58 -21.03 6.11
N ASP A 419 1.34 -21.60 7.05
CA ASP A 419 2.38 -20.95 7.85
C ASP A 419 1.90 -19.76 8.71
N LYS A 420 0.59 -19.53 8.82
CA LYS A 420 0.03 -18.65 9.85
C LYS A 420 -0.15 -19.44 11.16
N PRO A 421 0.21 -18.85 12.32
CA PRO A 421 0.07 -19.52 13.60
C PRO A 421 -1.40 -19.75 13.98
N PRO A 422 -1.67 -20.74 14.86
CA PRO A 422 -2.98 -20.91 15.48
C PRO A 422 -3.38 -19.71 16.34
N SER A 423 -4.68 -19.58 16.63
CA SER A 423 -5.11 -18.72 17.73
C SER A 423 -4.75 -19.32 19.11
N GLN A 424 -4.93 -18.55 20.18
CA GLN A 424 -4.65 -19.01 21.55
C GLN A 424 -5.53 -20.20 21.97
N LEU A 425 -6.69 -20.38 21.34
CA LEU A 425 -7.66 -21.41 21.70
C LEU A 425 -7.54 -22.69 20.87
N ALA A 426 -6.66 -22.74 19.85
CA ALA A 426 -6.47 -23.93 19.03
C ALA A 426 -5.95 -25.12 19.85
N ASP A 427 -6.48 -26.31 19.58
CA ASP A 427 -5.95 -27.56 20.12
C ASP A 427 -4.67 -27.96 19.38
N GLN A 428 -3.53 -27.51 19.91
CA GLN A 428 -2.22 -27.79 19.34
C GLN A 428 -1.78 -29.25 19.47
N THR A 429 -2.50 -30.11 20.21
CA THR A 429 -2.17 -31.54 20.30
C THR A 429 -2.35 -32.26 18.97
N LEU A 430 -3.11 -31.66 18.04
CA LEU A 430 -3.41 -32.19 16.70
C LEU A 430 -2.28 -31.95 15.68
N PHE A 431 -1.31 -31.10 16.00
CA PHE A 431 -0.20 -30.78 15.09
C PHE A 431 0.65 -32.00 14.76
N GLY A 432 0.95 -32.19 13.48
CA GLY A 432 1.71 -33.31 12.94
C GLY A 432 0.95 -34.65 12.87
N GLN A 433 -0.32 -34.68 13.28
CA GLN A 433 -1.14 -35.89 13.18
C GLN A 433 -1.67 -36.12 11.75
N SER A 434 -2.09 -37.35 11.46
CA SER A 434 -2.69 -37.72 10.16
C SER A 434 -1.86 -37.24 8.95
N ASN A 435 -2.39 -36.32 8.14
CA ASN A 435 -1.76 -35.77 6.95
C ASN A 435 -1.07 -34.43 7.19
N ASP A 436 -1.31 -33.78 8.33
CA ASP A 436 -0.70 -32.52 8.71
C ASP A 436 0.81 -32.69 8.96
N ASP A 437 1.58 -31.69 8.56
CA ASP A 437 3.03 -31.58 8.70
C ASP A 437 3.42 -30.29 9.42
N THR A 438 2.56 -29.81 10.33
CA THR A 438 2.86 -28.66 11.18
C THR A 438 4.11 -28.97 12.02
N ASP A 439 5.10 -28.08 11.93
CA ASP A 439 6.34 -28.06 12.69
C ASP A 439 6.51 -26.66 13.27
N VAL A 440 6.10 -26.52 14.53
CA VAL A 440 6.11 -25.25 15.27
C VAL A 440 7.52 -24.66 15.35
N ALA A 441 8.56 -25.49 15.47
CA ALA A 441 9.94 -25.01 15.59
C ALA A 441 10.47 -24.47 14.25
N ALA A 442 10.00 -25.03 13.14
CA ALA A 442 10.30 -24.54 11.79
C ALA A 442 9.39 -23.38 11.35
N GLY A 443 8.38 -23.01 12.15
CA GLY A 443 7.37 -22.02 11.76
C GLY A 443 6.44 -22.50 10.63
N ARG A 444 6.36 -23.81 10.43
CA ARG A 444 5.53 -24.44 9.39
C ARG A 444 4.20 -24.85 10.00
N PHE A 445 3.08 -24.39 9.44
CA PHE A 445 1.74 -24.64 9.99
C PHE A 445 0.71 -24.94 8.91
N TYR A 446 -0.28 -25.79 9.24
CA TYR A 446 -1.46 -26.04 8.41
C TYR A 446 -1.15 -26.40 6.96
N VAL A 447 -0.18 -27.31 6.80
CA VAL A 447 0.26 -27.83 5.51
C VAL A 447 0.33 -29.35 5.60
N THR A 448 -0.03 -30.02 4.52
CA THR A 448 0.08 -31.48 4.42
C THR A 448 1.54 -31.93 4.30
N LYS A 449 1.80 -33.21 4.61
CA LYS A 449 3.11 -33.87 4.39
C LYS A 449 3.61 -33.85 2.94
N THR A 450 2.73 -33.50 2.00
CA THR A 450 3.05 -33.33 0.58
C THR A 450 3.15 -31.86 0.15
N GLY A 451 3.18 -30.92 1.09
CA GLY A 451 3.36 -29.49 0.83
C GLY A 451 2.11 -28.75 0.34
N LEU A 452 0.92 -29.35 0.43
CA LEU A 452 -0.34 -28.72 0.05
C LEU A 452 -0.98 -28.00 1.25
N PRO A 453 -1.42 -26.74 1.11
CA PRO A 453 -2.03 -25.96 2.19
C PRO A 453 -3.46 -26.41 2.48
N TYR A 454 -3.92 -26.36 3.73
CA TYR A 454 -5.33 -26.62 4.09
C TYR A 454 -6.25 -25.41 3.87
N ALA A 455 -5.66 -24.22 3.72
CA ALA A 455 -6.40 -23.02 3.37
C ALA A 455 -5.55 -22.12 2.47
N ILE A 456 -6.20 -21.49 1.50
CA ILE A 456 -5.55 -20.67 0.48
C ILE A 456 -6.21 -19.31 0.37
N SER A 457 -5.41 -18.25 0.30
CA SER A 457 -5.86 -16.90 -0.07
C SER A 457 -5.53 -16.64 -1.54
N ILE A 458 -6.53 -16.20 -2.28
CA ILE A 458 -6.48 -16.04 -3.74
C ILE A 458 -6.82 -14.57 -4.04
N PRO A 459 -6.00 -13.85 -4.83
CA PRO A 459 -6.15 -12.41 -5.05
C PRO A 459 -7.26 -12.08 -6.07
N THR A 460 -8.44 -12.66 -5.89
CA THR A 460 -9.66 -12.41 -6.67
C THR A 460 -10.90 -12.61 -5.80
N SER A 461 -11.89 -11.74 -5.96
CA SER A 461 -13.18 -11.84 -5.25
C SER A 461 -14.16 -12.84 -5.87
N SER A 462 -13.78 -13.48 -6.98
CA SER A 462 -14.61 -14.41 -7.74
C SER A 462 -13.82 -15.69 -8.08
N PHE A 463 -13.22 -16.32 -7.07
CA PHE A 463 -12.58 -17.62 -7.28
C PHE A 463 -13.59 -18.66 -7.77
N GLN A 464 -13.22 -19.39 -8.81
CA GLN A 464 -14.04 -20.46 -9.39
C GLN A 464 -13.69 -21.78 -8.70
N TYR A 465 -14.28 -22.06 -7.55
CA TYR A 465 -13.95 -23.23 -6.75
C TYR A 465 -14.39 -24.55 -7.43
N PRO A 466 -13.71 -25.68 -7.15
CA PRO A 466 -14.11 -27.01 -7.61
C PRO A 466 -15.52 -27.44 -7.17
N ILE A 467 -16.10 -28.37 -7.91
CA ILE A 467 -17.31 -29.11 -7.52
C ILE A 467 -17.00 -29.99 -6.30
N GLU A 468 -18.00 -30.19 -5.44
CA GLU A 468 -17.97 -31.11 -4.30
C GLU A 468 -17.27 -32.46 -4.63
N ASN A 469 -16.36 -32.91 -3.77
CA ASN A 469 -15.54 -34.12 -3.90
C ASN A 469 -14.56 -34.14 -5.10
N LYS A 470 -14.25 -33.00 -5.72
CA LYS A 470 -13.26 -32.92 -6.82
C LYS A 470 -11.99 -32.23 -6.35
N ASP A 471 -11.01 -33.05 -5.94
CA ASP A 471 -9.69 -32.60 -5.49
C ASP A 471 -9.16 -31.46 -6.36
N VAL A 472 -8.78 -30.36 -5.72
CA VAL A 472 -8.36 -29.12 -6.36
C VAL A 472 -7.19 -29.33 -7.33
N THR A 473 -6.34 -30.34 -7.10
CA THR A 473 -5.21 -30.68 -7.99
C THR A 473 -5.66 -31.30 -9.31
N GLN A 474 -6.87 -31.85 -9.39
CA GLN A 474 -7.48 -32.33 -10.63
C GLN A 474 -8.24 -31.22 -11.37
N THR A 475 -8.73 -30.23 -10.62
CA THR A 475 -9.44 -29.07 -11.17
C THR A 475 -8.46 -28.00 -11.68
N TYR A 476 -7.39 -27.74 -10.93
CA TYR A 476 -6.32 -26.79 -11.23
C TYR A 476 -4.99 -27.53 -11.30
N LEU A 477 -4.55 -27.80 -12.52
CA LEU A 477 -3.51 -28.79 -12.84
C LEU A 477 -2.10 -28.38 -12.36
N HIS A 478 -1.88 -27.08 -12.18
CA HIS A 478 -0.62 -26.52 -11.67
C HIS A 478 -0.67 -26.15 -10.17
N PHE A 479 -1.78 -26.43 -9.47
CA PHE A 479 -1.95 -26.07 -8.06
C PHE A 479 -0.86 -26.66 -7.16
N ALA A 480 -0.55 -27.95 -7.32
CA ALA A 480 0.45 -28.62 -6.49
C ALA A 480 1.86 -28.09 -6.72
N GLU A 481 2.22 -27.72 -7.95
CA GLU A 481 3.53 -27.14 -8.29
C GLU A 481 3.64 -25.71 -7.74
N TRP A 482 2.57 -24.92 -7.84
CA TRP A 482 2.48 -23.62 -7.20
C TRP A 482 2.67 -23.73 -5.68
N ALA A 483 1.91 -24.61 -5.01
CA ALA A 483 1.98 -24.80 -3.57
C ALA A 483 3.38 -25.22 -3.11
N ASN A 484 3.96 -26.26 -3.72
CA ASN A 484 5.29 -26.77 -3.37
C ASN A 484 6.43 -25.77 -3.66
N SER A 485 6.21 -24.80 -4.55
CA SER A 485 7.19 -23.74 -4.81
C SER A 485 7.16 -22.61 -3.77
N GLY A 486 6.24 -22.66 -2.79
CA GLY A 486 5.95 -21.54 -1.90
C GLY A 486 5.31 -20.37 -2.63
N GLY A 487 4.47 -20.66 -3.63
CA GLY A 487 3.73 -19.67 -4.41
C GLY A 487 4.54 -18.89 -5.46
N LYS A 488 5.69 -19.41 -5.89
CA LYS A 488 6.61 -18.72 -6.83
C LYS A 488 6.44 -19.14 -8.29
N LEU A 489 6.00 -20.37 -8.53
CA LEU A 489 5.74 -20.92 -9.86
C LEU A 489 4.23 -20.91 -10.14
N PHE A 490 3.85 -20.78 -11.42
CA PHE A 490 2.44 -20.80 -11.85
C PHE A 490 1.55 -19.82 -11.06
N ILE A 491 2.03 -18.60 -10.83
CA ILE A 491 1.35 -17.59 -10.00
C ILE A 491 -0.05 -17.21 -10.50
N ASP A 492 -0.38 -17.56 -11.75
CA ASP A 492 -1.64 -17.33 -12.42
C ASP A 492 -2.55 -18.57 -12.44
N TRP A 493 -2.19 -19.67 -11.74
CA TRP A 493 -2.88 -20.98 -11.79
C TRP A 493 -4.40 -20.90 -11.67
N PHE A 494 -4.91 -19.99 -10.84
CA PHE A 494 -6.33 -19.81 -10.55
C PHE A 494 -7.08 -18.99 -11.62
N SER A 495 -6.35 -18.17 -12.38
CA SER A 495 -6.92 -17.22 -13.35
C SER A 495 -6.72 -17.63 -14.80
N ASN A 496 -5.70 -18.44 -15.09
CA ASN A 496 -5.39 -18.90 -16.42
C ASN A 496 -6.46 -19.89 -16.91
N THR A 497 -7.06 -19.58 -18.06
CA THR A 497 -8.21 -20.32 -18.58
C THR A 497 -7.85 -21.43 -19.56
N ASP A 498 -6.57 -21.65 -19.84
CA ASP A 498 -6.11 -22.70 -20.74
C ASP A 498 -6.41 -24.10 -20.17
N ASN A 499 -6.70 -25.07 -21.05
CA ASN A 499 -7.00 -26.45 -20.64
C ASN A 499 -5.80 -27.16 -19.99
N SER A 500 -4.58 -26.67 -20.20
CA SER A 500 -3.39 -27.14 -19.49
C SER A 500 -3.29 -26.64 -18.05
N TYR A 501 -4.02 -25.58 -17.69
CA TYR A 501 -4.02 -25.01 -16.34
C TYR A 501 -5.18 -25.50 -15.49
N ARG A 502 -6.33 -25.77 -16.10
CA ARG A 502 -7.53 -26.18 -15.37
C ARG A 502 -8.47 -27.05 -16.19
N ASN A 503 -9.22 -27.90 -15.49
CA ASN A 503 -10.31 -28.68 -16.05
C ASN A 503 -11.65 -27.96 -15.80
N PRO A 504 -12.23 -27.29 -16.82
CA PRO A 504 -13.46 -26.51 -16.63
C PRO A 504 -14.68 -27.36 -16.27
N LEU A 505 -14.67 -28.67 -16.53
CA LEU A 505 -15.76 -29.57 -16.18
C LEU A 505 -15.83 -29.90 -14.68
N LEU A 506 -14.75 -29.60 -13.94
CA LEU A 506 -14.67 -29.82 -12.49
C LEU A 506 -14.88 -28.54 -11.69
N ILE A 507 -15.09 -27.41 -12.36
CA ILE A 507 -15.38 -26.12 -11.72
C ILE A 507 -16.87 -26.02 -11.45
N TYR A 508 -17.23 -25.58 -10.23
CA TYR A 508 -18.62 -25.39 -9.88
C TYR A 508 -19.26 -24.29 -10.73
N THR A 509 -20.39 -24.64 -11.34
CA THR A 509 -21.28 -23.69 -12.00
C THR A 509 -22.69 -23.92 -11.49
N LYS A 510 -23.42 -22.82 -11.33
CA LYS A 510 -24.77 -22.84 -10.78
C LYS A 510 -25.77 -23.64 -11.60
#